data_AF-A0A443K9N4-F1
#
_entry.id   AF-A0A443K9N4-F1
#
_cell.length_a   1.000
_cell.length_b   1.000
_cell.length_c   1.000
_cell.angle_alpha   90.00
_cell.angle_beta   90.00
_cell.angle_gamma   90.00
#
_symmetry.space_group_name_H-M   'P 1'
#
loop_
_entity.id
_entity.type
_entity.pdbx_description
1 polymer ?
#
loop_
_entity_poly.entity_id
_entity_poly.type
_entity_poly.pdbx_seq_one_letter_code
_entity_poly.pdbx_strand_id
1 'polypeptide(L)'
;MMDLSPAKIRKQTRRERDAVRGRIGRGRYDALVAELATVIKLAFKAGATGSIWGLEGPLRAGLRGDLCLQGWGWDAADLMARDVLDGAFRKAGAIARPNWNEGQPEWTIERGTLIERTFCANCHKPLLDGRPKFCDDPCRNAYHMRLSRRRRMTEDKASVLASRWI
;
A
#
# COMPACT_ATOMS: atom_id res chain seq x y z
N MET A 1 -14.16 -41.30 -6.57
CA MET A 1 -13.21 -40.49 -7.38
C MET A 1 -14.03 -39.89 -8.51
N MET A 2 -14.35 -38.59 -8.48
CA MET A 2 -15.13 -37.97 -9.58
C MET A 2 -14.20 -37.78 -10.77
N ASP A 3 -14.47 -38.45 -11.89
CA ASP A 3 -13.76 -38.23 -13.14
C ASP A 3 -13.95 -36.80 -13.61
N LEU A 4 -12.84 -36.05 -13.68
CA LEU A 4 -12.84 -34.70 -14.24
C LEU A 4 -13.02 -34.79 -15.75
N SER A 5 -13.90 -33.95 -16.31
CA SER A 5 -14.07 -33.88 -17.76
C SER A 5 -12.75 -33.49 -18.45
N PRO A 6 -12.50 -33.92 -19.71
CA PRO A 6 -11.29 -33.59 -20.44
C PRO A 6 -11.00 -32.08 -20.52
N ALA A 7 -12.05 -31.25 -20.55
CA ALA A 7 -11.91 -29.80 -20.52
C ALA A 7 -11.38 -29.27 -19.18
N LYS A 8 -11.84 -29.83 -18.05
CA LYS A 8 -11.35 -29.45 -16.71
C LYS A 8 -9.89 -29.85 -16.54
N ILE A 9 -9.50 -31.04 -16.99
CA ILE A 9 -8.10 -31.51 -16.97
C ILE A 9 -7.21 -30.54 -17.75
N ARG A 10 -7.57 -30.20 -19.00
CA ARG A 10 -6.80 -29.24 -19.81
C ARG A 10 -6.64 -27.87 -19.14
N LYS A 11 -7.70 -27.39 -18.48
CA LYS A 11 -7.67 -26.12 -17.74
C LYS A 11 -6.72 -26.20 -16.55
N GLN A 12 -6.74 -27.30 -15.80
CA GLN A 12 -5.89 -27.51 -14.64
C GLN A 12 -4.41 -27.63 -15.04
N THR A 13 -4.09 -28.45 -16.04
CA THR A 13 -2.72 -28.58 -16.57
C THR A 13 -2.20 -27.27 -17.15
N ARG A 14 -3.06 -26.38 -17.67
CA ARG A 14 -2.64 -25.03 -18.09
C ARG A 14 -2.29 -24.16 -16.88
N ARG A 15 -3.10 -24.19 -15.81
CA ARG A 15 -2.85 -23.43 -14.58
C ARG A 15 -1.55 -23.87 -13.89
N GLU A 16 -1.31 -25.17 -13.82
CA GLU A 16 -0.08 -25.75 -13.27
C GLU A 16 1.14 -25.29 -14.09
N ARG A 17 1.05 -25.31 -15.42
CA ARG A 17 2.12 -24.78 -16.29
C ARG A 17 2.38 -23.30 -16.08
N ASP A 18 1.33 -22.49 -15.93
CA ASP A 18 1.46 -21.06 -15.64
C ASP A 18 2.16 -20.85 -14.28
N ALA A 19 1.80 -21.66 -13.27
CA ALA A 19 2.38 -21.62 -11.92
C ALA A 19 3.87 -21.94 -11.91
N VAL A 20 4.26 -23.03 -12.58
CA VAL A 20 5.67 -23.42 -12.71
C VAL A 20 6.48 -22.33 -13.43
N ARG A 21 5.89 -21.65 -14.40
CA ARG A 21 6.55 -20.58 -15.16
C ARG A 21 6.56 -19.23 -14.43
N GLY A 22 5.72 -19.05 -13.41
CA GLY A 22 5.47 -17.76 -12.80
C GLY A 22 4.89 -16.72 -13.78
N ARG A 23 4.21 -17.15 -14.85
CA ARG A 23 3.63 -16.25 -15.86
C ARG A 23 2.34 -16.78 -16.45
N ILE A 24 1.34 -15.92 -16.52
CA ILE A 24 0.06 -16.19 -17.18
C ILE A 24 0.24 -16.06 -18.70
N GLY A 25 -0.34 -16.98 -19.48
CA GLY A 25 -0.35 -16.87 -20.94
C GLY A 25 -1.08 -15.61 -21.43
N ARG A 26 -0.53 -14.96 -22.48
CA ARG A 26 -0.98 -13.64 -22.97
C ARG A 26 -2.49 -13.49 -23.16
N GLY A 27 -3.14 -14.44 -23.84
CA GLY A 27 -4.60 -14.35 -24.05
C GLY A 27 -5.42 -14.39 -22.75
N ARG A 28 -4.98 -15.16 -21.74
CA ARG A 28 -5.63 -15.18 -20.42
C ARG A 28 -5.34 -13.90 -19.65
N TYR A 29 -4.12 -13.38 -19.75
CA TYR A 29 -3.74 -12.10 -19.17
C TYR A 29 -4.61 -10.96 -19.73
N ASP A 30 -4.72 -10.85 -21.05
CA ASP A 30 -5.48 -9.78 -21.72
C ASP A 30 -6.97 -9.83 -21.37
N ALA A 31 -7.55 -11.04 -21.29
CA ALA A 31 -8.93 -11.25 -20.86
C ALA A 31 -9.15 -10.81 -19.41
N LEU A 32 -8.28 -11.24 -18.49
CA LEU A 32 -8.37 -10.88 -17.08
C LEU A 32 -8.23 -9.36 -16.87
N VAL A 33 -7.30 -8.73 -17.58
CA VAL A 33 -7.12 -7.27 -17.59
C VAL A 33 -8.39 -6.55 -18.08
N ALA A 34 -9.05 -7.06 -19.12
CA ALA A 34 -10.28 -6.46 -19.65
C ALA A 34 -11.45 -6.57 -18.65
N GLU A 35 -11.63 -7.73 -18.04
CA GLU A 35 -12.66 -7.98 -17.03
C GLU A 35 -12.45 -7.08 -15.80
N LEU A 36 -11.24 -7.06 -15.25
CA LEU A 36 -10.89 -6.23 -14.09
C LEU A 36 -11.07 -4.73 -14.38
N ALA A 37 -10.64 -4.27 -15.55
CA ALA A 37 -10.85 -2.86 -15.95
C ALA A 37 -12.34 -2.49 -16.00
N THR A 38 -13.20 -3.44 -16.38
CA THR A 38 -14.66 -3.23 -16.41
C THR A 38 -15.22 -3.12 -14.99
N VAL A 39 -14.81 -4.03 -14.08
CA VAL A 39 -15.20 -3.99 -12.66
C VAL A 39 -14.76 -2.69 -12.00
N ILE A 40 -13.51 -2.27 -12.22
CA ILE A 40 -12.96 -1.02 -11.69
C ILE A 40 -13.77 0.18 -12.18
N LYS A 41 -14.04 0.28 -13.49
CA LYS A 41 -14.84 1.38 -14.06
C LYS A 41 -16.26 1.39 -13.49
N LEU A 42 -16.89 0.22 -13.35
CA LEU A 42 -18.25 0.11 -12.84
C LEU A 42 -18.33 0.56 -11.37
N ALA A 43 -17.42 0.08 -10.52
CA ALA A 43 -17.36 0.44 -9.12
C ALA A 43 -17.11 1.93 -8.91
N PHE A 44 -16.23 2.53 -9.72
CA PHE A 44 -15.97 3.97 -9.67
C PHE A 44 -17.19 4.78 -10.13
N LYS A 45 -17.81 4.43 -11.27
CA LYS A 45 -19.01 5.12 -11.78
C LYS A 45 -20.21 5.01 -10.85
N ALA A 46 -20.32 3.90 -10.12
CA ALA A 46 -21.38 3.69 -9.12
C ALA A 46 -21.12 4.43 -7.79
N GLY A 47 -19.98 5.11 -7.63
CA GLY A 47 -19.62 5.78 -6.38
C GLY A 47 -19.23 4.83 -5.24
N ALA A 48 -19.08 3.52 -5.51
CA ALA A 48 -18.65 2.54 -4.51
C ALA A 48 -17.18 2.70 -4.10
N THR A 49 -16.41 3.44 -4.89
CA THR A 49 -15.02 3.81 -4.61
C THR A 49 -14.81 5.30 -4.88
N GLY A 50 -14.05 5.97 -4.02
CA GLY A 50 -13.71 7.40 -4.19
C GLY A 50 -12.72 7.68 -5.32
N SER A 51 -12.05 6.66 -5.86
CA SER A 51 -11.13 6.78 -6.99
C SER A 51 -11.07 5.48 -7.79
N ILE A 52 -10.56 5.56 -9.01
CA ILE A 52 -10.27 4.39 -9.87
C ILE A 52 -9.36 3.38 -9.16
N TRP A 53 -8.53 3.81 -8.21
CA TRP A 53 -7.60 2.96 -7.45
C TRP A 53 -8.24 2.27 -6.24
N GLY A 54 -9.48 2.60 -5.88
CA GLY A 54 -10.10 2.18 -4.62
C GLY A 54 -10.23 0.66 -4.43
N LEU A 55 -10.22 -0.12 -5.52
CA LEU A 55 -10.26 -1.59 -5.47
C LEU A 55 -8.88 -2.27 -5.50
N GLU A 56 -7.77 -1.52 -5.57
CA GLU A 56 -6.43 -2.11 -5.73
C GLU A 56 -6.10 -3.12 -4.64
N GLY A 57 -6.31 -2.77 -3.37
CA GLY A 57 -6.00 -3.63 -2.22
C GLY A 57 -6.77 -4.96 -2.25
N PRO A 58 -8.11 -4.94 -2.25
CA PRO A 58 -8.92 -6.15 -2.30
C PRO A 58 -8.65 -7.02 -3.54
N LEU A 59 -8.55 -6.41 -4.73
CA LEU A 59 -8.31 -7.16 -5.97
C LEU A 59 -6.92 -7.79 -5.98
N ARG A 60 -5.89 -7.09 -5.50
CA ARG A 60 -4.52 -7.64 -5.43
C ARG A 60 -4.45 -8.81 -4.47
N ALA A 61 -5.07 -8.68 -3.30
CA ALA A 61 -5.13 -9.75 -2.31
C ALA A 61 -5.86 -10.98 -2.86
N GLY A 62 -7.00 -10.79 -3.52
CA GLY A 62 -7.78 -11.87 -4.15
C GLY A 62 -6.99 -12.58 -5.26
N LEU A 63 -6.44 -11.82 -6.22
CA LEU A 63 -5.64 -12.37 -7.31
C LEU A 63 -4.44 -13.17 -6.80
N ARG A 64 -3.69 -12.61 -5.84
CA ARG A 64 -2.55 -13.30 -5.25
C ARG A 64 -2.97 -14.59 -4.53
N GLY A 65 -4.05 -14.53 -3.74
CA GLY A 65 -4.61 -15.71 -3.08
C GLY A 65 -4.97 -16.81 -4.08
N ASP A 66 -5.68 -16.46 -5.14
CA ASP A 66 -6.07 -17.39 -6.20
C ASP A 66 -4.87 -18.00 -6.93
N LEU A 67 -3.80 -17.22 -7.16
CA LEU A 67 -2.57 -17.70 -7.78
C LEU A 67 -1.81 -18.64 -6.83
N CYS A 68 -1.68 -18.30 -5.55
CA CYS A 68 -1.08 -19.19 -4.56
C CYS A 68 -1.83 -20.54 -4.48
N LEU A 69 -3.17 -20.51 -4.49
CA LEU A 69 -4.00 -21.73 -4.53
C LEU A 69 -3.84 -22.54 -5.83
N GLN A 70 -3.36 -21.92 -6.91
CA GLN A 70 -2.98 -22.59 -8.16
C GLN A 70 -1.55 -23.18 -8.11
N GLY A 71 -0.85 -23.07 -6.99
CA GLY A 71 0.50 -23.59 -6.79
C GLY A 71 1.62 -22.61 -7.14
N TRP A 72 1.31 -21.31 -7.28
CA TRP A 72 2.33 -20.29 -7.49
C TRP A 72 3.13 -20.05 -6.22
N GLY A 73 4.44 -19.79 -6.36
CA GLY A 73 5.23 -19.20 -5.29
C GLY A 73 4.72 -17.81 -4.94
N TRP A 74 4.78 -17.45 -3.66
CA TRP A 74 4.21 -16.20 -3.14
C TRP A 74 4.69 -14.95 -3.89
N ASP A 75 6.00 -14.83 -4.11
CA ASP A 75 6.59 -13.66 -4.78
C ASP A 75 6.15 -13.56 -6.25
N ALA A 76 6.14 -14.69 -6.96
CA ALA A 76 5.66 -14.74 -8.34
C ALA A 76 4.17 -14.40 -8.45
N ALA A 77 3.36 -14.87 -7.50
CA ALA A 77 1.95 -14.55 -7.42
C ALA A 77 1.71 -13.05 -7.15
N ASP A 78 2.46 -12.44 -6.23
CA ASP A 78 2.35 -11.01 -5.93
C ASP A 78 2.78 -10.14 -7.11
N LEU A 79 3.90 -10.45 -7.75
CA LEU A 79 4.38 -9.74 -8.94
C LEU A 79 3.37 -9.84 -10.08
N MET A 80 2.84 -11.03 -10.35
CA MET A 80 1.83 -11.23 -11.39
C MET A 80 0.52 -10.49 -11.09
N ALA A 81 0.08 -10.49 -9.82
CA ALA A 81 -1.10 -9.74 -9.41
C ALA A 81 -0.91 -8.22 -9.60
N ARG A 82 0.29 -7.70 -9.31
CA ARG A 82 0.66 -6.30 -9.57
C ARG A 82 0.64 -5.98 -11.06
N ASP A 83 1.26 -6.81 -11.89
CA ASP A 83 1.31 -6.61 -13.34
C ASP A 83 -0.09 -6.61 -13.96
N VAL A 84 -0.92 -7.58 -13.60
CA VAL A 84 -2.32 -7.67 -14.07
C VAL A 84 -3.10 -6.41 -13.67
N LEU A 85 -2.96 -5.95 -12.43
CA LEU A 85 -3.66 -4.75 -11.98
C LEU A 85 -3.15 -3.49 -12.65
N ASP A 86 -1.83 -3.34 -12.86
CA ASP A 86 -1.26 -2.22 -13.61
C ASP A 86 -1.84 -2.17 -15.04
N GLY A 87 -1.93 -3.32 -15.70
CA GLY A 87 -2.63 -3.46 -16.98
C GLY A 87 -4.11 -3.07 -16.90
N ALA A 88 -4.81 -3.52 -15.86
CA ALA A 88 -6.23 -3.21 -15.65
C ALA A 88 -6.47 -1.72 -15.41
N PHE A 89 -5.65 -1.06 -14.60
CA PHE A 89 -5.77 0.38 -14.32
C PHE A 89 -5.48 1.23 -15.56
N ARG A 90 -4.43 0.92 -16.34
CA ARG A 90 -4.18 1.58 -17.63
C ARG A 90 -5.38 1.44 -18.57
N LYS A 91 -5.94 0.24 -18.67
CA LYS A 91 -7.15 0.00 -19.49
C LYS A 91 -8.41 0.65 -18.90
N ALA A 92 -8.45 0.84 -17.58
CA ALA A 92 -9.48 1.60 -16.89
C ALA A 92 -9.41 3.12 -17.19
N GLY A 93 -8.32 3.60 -17.80
CA GLY A 93 -8.10 5.02 -18.07
C GLY A 93 -7.35 5.73 -16.94
N ALA A 94 -6.70 5.00 -16.03
CA ALA A 94 -5.82 5.60 -15.05
C ALA A 94 -4.59 6.20 -15.75
N ILE A 95 -4.41 7.52 -15.64
CA ILE A 95 -3.34 8.26 -16.31
C ILE A 95 -2.06 8.21 -15.48
N ALA A 96 -2.16 8.52 -14.19
CA ALA A 96 -1.05 8.49 -13.25
C ALA A 96 -1.53 7.98 -11.89
N ARG A 97 -0.63 7.32 -11.17
CA ARG A 97 -0.87 6.97 -9.77
C ARG A 97 -0.71 8.25 -8.93
N PRO A 98 -1.69 8.59 -8.09
CA PRO A 98 -1.56 9.77 -7.24
C PRO A 98 -0.36 9.59 -6.32
N ASN A 99 0.34 10.70 -6.06
CA ASN A 99 1.32 10.73 -5.00
C ASN A 99 0.62 10.62 -3.63
N TRP A 100 1.38 10.43 -2.56
CA TRP A 100 0.82 10.22 -1.22
C TRP A 100 -0.14 11.34 -0.78
N ASN A 101 0.18 12.59 -1.09
CA ASN A 101 -0.66 13.73 -0.73
C ASN A 101 -1.95 13.78 -1.56
N GLU A 102 -1.86 13.45 -2.85
CA GLU A 102 -3.03 13.41 -3.74
C GLU A 102 -3.99 12.26 -3.42
N GLY A 103 -3.47 11.12 -2.99
CA GLY A 103 -4.27 9.92 -2.75
C GLY A 103 -4.96 9.88 -1.39
N GLN A 104 -4.43 10.62 -0.42
CA GLN A 104 -4.92 10.66 0.97
C GLN A 104 -4.77 12.09 1.52
N PRO A 105 -5.41 13.11 0.91
CA PRO A 105 -5.27 14.50 1.31
C PRO A 105 -5.69 14.73 2.76
N GLU A 106 -6.65 13.97 3.28
CA GLU A 106 -7.15 14.06 4.65
C GLU A 106 -6.17 13.50 5.71
N TRP A 107 -5.22 12.64 5.30
CA TRP A 107 -4.18 12.08 6.16
C TRP A 107 -2.82 12.71 5.96
N THR A 108 -2.72 13.64 5.02
CA THR A 108 -1.46 14.27 4.64
C THR A 108 -1.49 15.75 4.96
N ILE A 109 -0.30 16.26 5.22
CA ILE A 109 -0.07 17.66 5.50
C ILE A 109 0.86 18.09 4.38
N GLU A 110 0.35 18.93 3.49
CA GLU A 110 1.12 19.41 2.35
C GLU A 110 2.41 20.08 2.85
N ARG A 111 3.49 19.95 2.06
CA ARG A 111 4.80 20.46 2.47
C ARG A 111 4.71 21.98 2.59
N GLY A 112 4.78 22.47 3.83
CA GLY A 112 4.66 23.90 4.14
C GLY A 112 3.39 24.26 4.90
N THR A 113 2.41 23.36 4.99
CA THR A 113 1.24 23.55 5.86
C THR A 113 1.70 23.54 7.31
N LEU A 114 1.47 24.65 8.00
CA LEU A 114 1.81 24.78 9.41
C LEU A 114 0.88 23.87 10.21
N ILE A 115 1.45 22.83 10.84
CA ILE A 115 0.68 22.02 11.79
C ILE A 115 0.42 22.90 13.00
N GLU A 116 -0.79 23.42 13.11
CA GLU A 116 -1.22 24.12 14.32
C GLU A 116 -1.17 23.14 15.49
N ARG A 117 -0.31 23.44 16.45
CA ARG A 117 -0.20 22.69 17.69
C ARG A 117 -0.85 23.51 18.80
N THR A 118 -1.74 22.88 19.54
CA THR A 118 -2.32 23.44 20.77
C THR A 118 -1.43 23.17 21.99
N PHE A 119 -0.49 22.22 21.90
CA PHE A 119 0.40 21.81 22.99
C PHE A 119 1.87 21.72 22.58
N CYS A 120 2.75 22.02 23.52
CA CYS A 120 4.20 21.99 23.34
C CYS A 120 4.70 20.56 23.08
N ALA A 121 5.49 20.36 22.03
CA ALA A 121 6.02 19.04 21.64
C ALA A 121 7.05 18.45 22.63
N ASN A 122 7.49 19.21 23.64
CA ASN A 122 8.43 18.74 24.67
C ASN A 122 7.78 18.50 26.03
N CYS A 123 7.00 19.46 26.52
CA CYS A 123 6.45 19.43 27.88
C CYS A 123 4.92 19.29 27.93
N HIS A 124 4.25 19.24 26.78
CA HIS A 124 2.79 19.08 26.65
C HIS A 124 1.94 20.18 27.32
N LYS A 125 2.53 21.29 27.76
CA LYS A 125 1.78 22.47 28.20
C LYS A 125 1.09 23.16 27.01
N PRO A 126 -0.06 23.83 27.21
CA PRO A 126 -0.71 24.63 26.18
C PRO A 126 0.27 25.61 25.54
N LEU A 127 0.20 25.77 24.21
CA LEU A 127 0.96 26.78 23.49
C LEU A 127 0.21 28.10 23.60
N LEU A 128 0.92 29.14 24.06
CA LEU A 128 0.44 30.52 24.03
C LEU A 128 0.49 31.01 22.57
N ASP A 129 -0.49 31.83 22.20
CA ASP A 129 -0.82 32.20 20.82
C ASP A 129 0.41 32.62 19.98
N GLY A 130 0.50 32.05 18.77
CA GLY A 130 1.53 32.35 17.78
C GLY A 130 2.77 31.45 17.80
N ARG A 131 2.92 30.53 18.77
CA ARG A 131 4.07 29.60 18.80
C ARG A 131 3.75 28.28 18.08
N PRO A 132 4.51 27.87 17.04
CA PRO A 132 4.13 26.74 16.17
C PRO A 132 4.42 25.35 16.75
N LYS A 133 5.28 25.22 17.77
CA LYS A 133 5.75 23.89 18.24
C LYS A 133 6.17 23.78 19.70
N PHE A 134 6.77 24.82 20.27
CA PHE A 134 7.32 24.79 21.63
C PHE A 134 6.84 25.98 22.44
N CYS A 135 6.53 25.77 23.71
CA CYS A 135 6.07 26.84 24.60
C CYS A 135 7.19 27.86 24.85
N ASP A 136 8.45 27.43 24.84
CA ASP A 136 9.59 28.32 25.00
C ASP A 136 10.92 27.75 24.47
N ASP A 137 11.93 28.62 24.36
CA ASP A 137 13.28 28.31 23.89
C ASP A 137 13.96 27.16 24.67
N PRO A 138 13.86 27.11 26.02
CA PRO A 138 14.35 25.96 26.78
C PRO A 138 13.71 24.63 26.35
N CYS A 139 12.40 24.62 26.07
CA CYS A 139 11.71 23.41 25.60
C CYS A 139 12.15 23.00 24.20
N ARG A 140 12.37 23.98 23.30
CA ARG A 140 12.93 23.75 21.97
C ARG A 140 14.31 23.12 22.07
N ASN A 141 15.20 23.70 22.87
CA ASN A 141 16.58 23.24 23.02
C ASN A 141 16.65 21.84 23.66
N ALA A 142 15.90 21.61 24.74
CA ALA A 142 15.84 20.29 25.39
C ALA A 142 15.35 19.19 24.44
N TYR A 143 14.32 19.48 23.64
CA TYR A 143 13.81 18.56 22.63
C TYR A 143 14.87 18.23 21.56
N HIS A 144 15.49 19.25 20.97
CA HIS A 144 16.50 19.05 19.93
C HIS A 144 17.76 18.36 20.46
N MET A 145 18.17 18.65 21.70
CA MET A 145 19.27 17.93 22.35
C MET A 145 18.95 16.45 22.53
N ARG A 146 17.74 16.11 22.99
CA ARG A 146 17.29 14.72 23.12
C ARG A 146 17.25 14.01 21.77
N LEU A 147 16.72 14.67 20.75
CA LEU A 147 16.66 14.15 19.38
C LEU A 147 18.05 13.93 18.78
N SER A 148 18.97 14.89 18.97
CA SER A 148 20.36 14.79 18.50
C SER A 148 21.10 13.63 19.19
N ARG A 149 20.92 13.48 20.51
CA ARG A 149 21.44 12.32 21.26
C ARG A 149 20.91 11.00 20.68
N ARG A 150 19.60 10.91 20.38
CA ARG A 150 18.99 9.72 19.74
C ARG A 150 19.60 9.41 18.38
N ARG A 151 19.79 10.43 17.52
CA ARG A 151 20.35 10.25 16.17
C ARG A 151 21.82 9.85 16.17
N ARG A 152 22.57 10.17 17.23
CA ARG A 152 24.00 9.84 17.38
C ARG A 152 24.24 8.58 18.22
N MET A 153 23.20 7.85 18.61
CA MET A 153 23.40 6.61 19.37
C MET A 153 23.97 5.52 18.47
N THR A 154 24.83 4.69 19.05
CA THR A 154 25.24 3.41 18.47
C THR A 154 24.09 2.41 18.57
N GLU A 155 24.10 1.38 17.72
CA GLU A 155 23.05 0.35 17.68
C GLU A 155 22.79 -0.26 19.06
N ASP A 156 23.84 -0.60 19.82
CA ASP A 156 23.70 -1.16 21.18
C ASP A 156 22.91 -0.25 22.12
N LYS A 157 23.19 1.06 22.10
CA LYS A 157 22.51 2.04 22.95
C LYS A 157 21.06 2.28 22.49
N ALA A 158 20.81 2.21 21.18
CA ALA A 158 19.47 2.31 20.63
C ALA A 158 18.61 1.10 21.05
N SER A 159 19.16 -0.11 20.99
CA SER A 159 18.49 -1.36 21.38
C SER A 159 18.13 -1.38 22.88
N VAL A 160 19.03 -0.93 23.76
CA VAL A 160 18.75 -0.79 25.20
C VAL A 160 17.66 0.25 25.48
N LEU A 161 17.62 1.35 24.72
CA LEU A 161 16.58 2.36 24.89
C LEU A 161 15.21 1.86 24.42
N ALA A 162 15.15 1.12 23.31
CA ALA A 162 13.91 0.57 22.75
C ALA A 162 13.30 -0.51 23.64
N SER A 163 14.13 -1.37 24.24
CA SER A 163 13.70 -2.45 25.13
C SER A 163 13.19 -1.97 26.50
N ARG A 164 13.47 -0.72 26.91
CA ARG A 164 12.98 -0.15 28.18
C ARG A 164 11.47 0.16 28.21
N TRP A 165 10.77 0.02 27.09
CA TRP A 165 9.35 0.37 26.93
C TRP A 165 8.48 -0.83 26.52
N ILE A 166 9.04 -2.04 26.56
CA ILE A 166 8.31 -3.32 26.50
C ILE A 166 8.22 -3.84 27.94
#